data_AF-A0A1E4EP45-F1
#
_entry.id   AF-A0A1E4EP45-F1
#
_cell.length_a   1.000
_cell.length_b   1.000
_cell.length_c   1.000
_cell.angle_alpha   90.00
_cell.angle_beta   90.00
_cell.angle_gamma   90.00
#
_symmetry.space_group_name_H-M   'P 1'
#
loop_
_entity.id
_entity.type
_entity.pdbx_description
1 polymer ?
#
loop_
_entity_poly.entity_id
_entity_poly.type
_entity_poly.pdbx_seq_one_letter_code
_entity_poly.pdbx_strand_id
1 'polypeptide(L)'
;MTDLEQELRAAGLMDTHYHVGPELFPRRYDVLGLAEAARQVNMTLVLKNHTYPTSPLAALARQHYGARLLGGVVLNRFVGGMNPDAVIGAVSGNHSQVGDPSLPEPPVMVWMPTVHAVSHLRTLGQAFDSRWWGCGAAPPAAALDETPVVVFDEDLKPAPGLEAVLDAIAQSGARLATGHLRAEEIMRLVPMALERGVAGVVLTHPH
;
A
#
# COMPACT_ATOMS: atom_id res chain seq x y z
N MET A 1 24.51 25.11 15.37
CA MET A 1 23.81 23.90 14.91
C MET A 1 22.37 24.30 14.77
N THR A 2 21.97 24.69 13.57
CA THR A 2 20.55 24.83 13.22
C THR A 2 19.87 23.51 13.57
N ASP A 3 18.76 23.62 14.29
CA ASP A 3 18.01 22.49 14.83
C ASP A 3 17.53 21.63 13.67
N LEU A 4 18.07 20.42 13.54
CA LEU A 4 17.72 19.47 12.48
C LEU A 4 16.19 19.31 12.37
N GLU A 5 15.46 19.44 13.48
CA GLU A 5 14.00 19.42 13.50
C GLU A 5 13.38 20.56 12.66
N GLN A 6 13.92 21.78 12.76
CA GLN A 6 13.43 22.93 11.97
C GLN A 6 13.73 22.76 10.48
N GLU A 7 14.91 22.25 10.13
CA GLU A 7 15.28 22.00 8.73
C GLU A 7 14.39 20.91 8.11
N LEU A 8 14.14 19.81 8.84
CA LEU A 8 13.26 18.73 8.39
C LEU A 8 11.81 19.18 8.24
N ARG A 9 11.29 19.99 9.18
CA ARG A 9 9.94 20.58 9.09
C ARG A 9 9.79 21.47 7.85
N ALA A 10 10.81 22.26 7.52
CA ALA A 10 10.81 23.16 6.37
C ALA A 10 10.96 22.41 5.04
N ALA A 11 11.70 21.29 5.02
CA ALA A 11 11.93 20.47 3.83
C ALA A 11 10.69 19.72 3.35
N GLY A 12 9.64 19.59 4.18
CA GLY A 12 8.41 18.89 3.80
C GLY A 12 8.64 17.40 3.57
N LEU A 13 9.22 16.72 4.56
CA LEU A 13 9.54 15.29 4.48
C LEU A 13 8.34 14.45 4.06
N MET A 14 8.60 13.52 3.12
CA MET A 14 7.62 12.56 2.65
C MET A 14 8.23 11.17 2.57
N ASP A 15 7.54 10.19 3.15
CA ASP A 15 7.81 8.76 2.94
C ASP A 15 6.60 8.14 2.26
N THR A 16 6.81 7.65 1.04
CA THR A 16 5.76 7.11 0.17
C THR A 16 5.44 5.64 0.43
N HIS A 17 6.12 4.99 1.38
CA HIS A 17 5.93 3.57 1.67
C HIS A 17 6.33 3.25 3.12
N TYR A 18 5.44 3.59 4.06
CA TYR A 18 5.64 3.28 5.47
C TYR A 18 4.77 2.12 5.91
N HIS A 19 5.37 1.04 6.39
CA HIS A 19 4.60 -0.09 6.90
C HIS A 19 4.13 0.13 8.34
N VAL A 20 2.82 0.11 8.55
CA VAL A 20 2.19 0.38 9.85
C VAL A 20 1.50 -0.85 10.42
N GLY A 21 1.50 -0.95 11.75
CA GLY A 21 0.78 -2.00 12.48
C GLY A 21 -0.65 -1.63 12.83
N PRO A 22 -1.40 -2.56 13.44
CA PRO A 22 -1.02 -3.96 13.70
C PRO A 22 -0.85 -4.77 12.41
N GLU A 23 -0.11 -5.88 12.46
CA GLU A 23 0.00 -6.80 11.33
C GLU A 23 0.36 -8.19 11.85
N LEU A 24 0.59 -9.15 10.95
CA LEU A 24 1.07 -10.47 11.33
C LEU A 24 2.37 -10.35 12.15
N PHE A 25 3.30 -9.49 11.77
CA PHE A 25 4.58 -9.32 12.46
C PHE A 25 4.72 -7.98 13.18
N PRO A 26 5.63 -7.86 14.15
CA PRO A 26 5.81 -6.63 14.93
C PRO A 26 6.13 -5.42 14.04
N ARG A 27 5.41 -4.31 14.29
CA ARG A 27 5.66 -3.02 13.65
C ARG A 27 6.10 -2.00 14.68
N ARG A 28 6.91 -1.02 14.24
CA ARG A 28 7.43 0.02 15.12
C ARG A 28 6.33 0.92 15.69
N TYR A 29 5.32 1.23 14.86
CA TYR A 29 4.19 2.05 15.26
C TYR A 29 2.88 1.42 14.76
N ASP A 30 1.82 1.59 15.54
CA ASP A 30 0.47 1.62 15.01
C ASP A 30 0.18 3.01 14.40
N VAL A 31 -1.03 3.20 13.88
CA VAL A 31 -1.39 4.45 13.21
C VAL A 31 -1.43 5.65 14.17
N LEU A 32 -1.81 5.45 15.43
CA LEU A 32 -1.95 6.54 16.41
C LEU A 32 -0.58 7.02 16.88
N GLY A 33 0.29 6.09 17.30
CA GLY A 33 1.66 6.41 17.69
C GLY A 33 2.46 7.00 16.52
N LEU A 34 2.22 6.53 15.30
CA LEU A 34 2.83 7.13 14.10
C LEU A 34 2.31 8.55 13.85
N ALA A 35 1.01 8.80 14.03
CA ALA A 35 0.42 10.12 13.87
C ALA A 35 1.02 11.13 14.85
N GLU A 36 1.20 10.75 16.11
CA GLU A 36 1.87 11.59 17.13
C GLU A 36 3.31 11.91 16.74
N ALA A 37 4.10 10.90 16.36
CA ALA A 37 5.50 11.08 15.97
C ALA A 37 5.65 11.93 14.70
N ALA A 38 4.85 11.66 13.66
CA ALA A 38 4.95 12.34 12.36
C ALA A 38 4.59 13.82 12.44
N ARG A 39 3.62 14.18 13.29
CA ARG A 39 3.19 15.58 13.46
C ARG A 39 4.24 16.46 14.11
N GLN A 40 5.07 15.87 14.98
CA GLN A 40 6.21 16.56 15.59
C GLN A 40 7.27 16.96 14.58
N VAL A 41 7.22 16.53 13.33
CA VAL A 41 8.17 16.97 12.28
C VAL A 41 7.47 17.36 10.98
N ASN A 42 6.15 17.51 11.01
CA ASN A 42 5.33 17.87 9.84
C ASN A 42 5.49 16.91 8.64
N MET A 43 5.77 15.63 8.93
CA MET A 43 6.06 14.63 7.91
C MET A 43 4.78 14.08 7.28
N THR A 44 4.82 13.86 5.96
CA THR A 44 3.77 13.20 5.20
C THR A 44 4.14 11.73 4.98
N LEU A 45 3.21 10.81 5.21
CA LEU A 45 3.46 9.37 5.11
C LEU A 45 2.36 8.70 4.30
N VAL A 46 2.72 7.71 3.49
CA VAL A 46 1.76 6.80 2.84
C VAL A 46 1.82 5.44 3.54
N LEU A 47 0.73 5.08 4.21
CA LEU A 47 0.63 3.91 5.05
C LEU A 47 0.39 2.66 4.21
N LYS A 48 1.23 1.64 4.40
CA LYS A 48 1.09 0.32 3.80
C LYS A 48 0.85 -0.74 4.87
N ASN A 49 -0.01 -1.71 4.57
CA ASN A 49 -0.14 -2.94 5.33
C ASN A 49 -0.37 -4.10 4.34
N HIS A 50 0.17 -5.28 4.63
CA HIS A 50 0.10 -6.45 3.74
C HIS A 50 -1.25 -7.16 3.79
N THR A 51 -2.05 -6.95 4.84
CA THR A 51 -3.20 -7.79 5.15
C THR A 51 -4.53 -7.04 5.13
N TYR A 52 -4.55 -5.72 5.26
CA TYR A 52 -5.79 -4.94 5.22
C TYR A 52 -5.58 -3.52 4.65
N PRO A 53 -6.66 -2.84 4.18
CA PRO A 53 -6.56 -1.46 3.71
C PRO A 53 -6.30 -0.48 4.87
N THR A 54 -5.34 0.41 4.69
CA THR A 54 -4.95 1.42 5.70
C THR A 54 -5.71 2.74 5.57
N SER A 55 -6.49 2.94 4.49
CA SER A 55 -7.20 4.20 4.24
C SER A 55 -8.20 4.60 5.33
N PRO A 56 -9.01 3.71 5.96
CA PRO A 56 -9.86 4.10 7.08
C PRO A 56 -9.07 4.62 8.27
N LEU A 57 -7.95 3.96 8.60
CA LEU A 57 -7.12 4.34 9.73
C LEU A 57 -6.41 5.67 9.46
N ALA A 58 -5.90 5.86 8.23
CA ALA A 58 -5.30 7.12 7.80
C ALA A 58 -6.31 8.27 7.88
N ALA A 59 -7.55 8.06 7.40
CA ALA A 59 -8.61 9.06 7.43
C ALA A 59 -8.94 9.50 8.86
N LEU A 60 -9.12 8.56 9.79
CA LEU A 60 -9.35 8.84 11.21
C LEU A 60 -8.16 9.57 11.85
N ALA A 61 -6.93 9.19 11.51
CA ALA A 61 -5.74 9.86 12.03
C ALA A 61 -5.60 11.30 11.50
N ARG A 62 -5.93 11.55 10.22
CA ARG A 62 -6.02 12.92 9.69
C ARG A 62 -7.05 13.73 10.46
N GLN A 63 -8.25 13.17 10.66
CA GLN A 63 -9.36 13.86 11.33
C GLN A 63 -9.06 14.18 12.80
N HIS A 64 -8.61 13.19 13.58
CA HIS A 64 -8.52 13.31 15.03
C HIS A 64 -7.16 13.80 15.53
N TYR A 65 -6.09 13.57 14.76
CA TYR A 65 -4.74 13.94 15.17
C TYR A 65 -4.18 15.07 14.31
N GLY A 66 -4.76 15.41 13.17
CA GLY A 66 -4.23 16.43 12.25
C GLY A 66 -2.91 15.99 11.60
N ALA A 67 -2.67 14.68 11.51
CA ALA A 67 -1.50 14.11 10.87
C ALA A 67 -1.62 14.12 9.34
N ARG A 68 -0.49 14.08 8.62
CA ARG A 68 -0.46 14.04 7.15
C ARG A 68 -0.28 12.61 6.66
N LEU A 69 -1.25 11.75 6.97
CA LEU A 69 -1.21 10.33 6.62
C LEU A 69 -2.13 10.02 5.44
N LEU A 70 -1.58 9.42 4.39
CA LEU A 70 -2.31 8.85 3.27
C LEU A 70 -2.40 7.35 3.49
N GLY A 71 -3.51 6.73 3.07
CA GLY A 71 -3.66 5.28 3.16
C GLY A 71 -3.67 4.61 1.79
N GLY A 72 -3.84 3.29 1.82
CA GLY A 72 -3.82 2.48 0.63
C GLY A 72 -4.27 1.05 0.88
N VAL A 73 -4.19 0.24 -0.17
CA VAL A 73 -4.51 -1.18 -0.17
C VAL A 73 -3.48 -1.94 -0.99
N VAL A 74 -3.05 -3.09 -0.49
CA VAL A 74 -2.15 -3.98 -1.21
C VAL A 74 -2.96 -5.17 -1.70
N LEU A 75 -2.94 -5.43 -3.00
CA LEU A 75 -3.73 -6.47 -3.68
C LEU A 75 -3.17 -7.88 -3.45
N ASN A 76 -2.85 -8.18 -2.19
CA ASN A 76 -2.50 -9.51 -1.69
C ASN A 76 -3.76 -10.37 -1.51
N ARG A 77 -3.58 -11.67 -1.27
CA ARG A 77 -4.68 -12.61 -1.02
C ARG A 77 -5.63 -12.19 0.11
N PHE A 78 -5.12 -11.52 1.14
CA PHE A 78 -5.93 -11.08 2.29
C PHE A 78 -7.09 -10.15 1.90
N VAL A 79 -7.03 -9.48 0.75
CA VAL A 79 -8.10 -8.64 0.20
C VAL A 79 -8.71 -9.21 -1.09
N GLY A 80 -8.43 -10.48 -1.40
CA GLY A 80 -8.93 -11.17 -2.59
C GLY A 80 -8.03 -11.13 -3.82
N GLY A 81 -6.80 -10.59 -3.72
CA GLY A 81 -5.87 -10.54 -4.86
C GLY A 81 -6.22 -9.46 -5.87
N MET A 82 -6.31 -9.82 -7.17
CA MET A 82 -6.72 -8.92 -8.28
C MET A 82 -8.21 -8.57 -8.19
N ASN A 83 -8.57 -7.86 -7.13
CA ASN A 83 -9.94 -7.57 -6.73
C ASN A 83 -10.23 -6.06 -6.88
N PRO A 84 -11.05 -5.63 -7.86
CA PRO A 84 -11.41 -4.22 -8.01
C PRO A 84 -12.25 -3.70 -6.83
N ASP A 85 -13.04 -4.55 -6.16
CA ASP A 85 -13.85 -4.14 -5.01
C ASP A 85 -12.99 -3.75 -3.81
N ALA A 86 -11.79 -4.33 -3.67
CA ALA A 86 -10.82 -3.92 -2.66
C ALA A 86 -10.31 -2.49 -2.89
N VAL A 87 -10.17 -2.07 -4.15
CA VAL A 87 -9.82 -0.69 -4.51
C VAL A 87 -10.96 0.25 -4.15
N ILE A 88 -12.18 -0.08 -4.57
CA ILE A 88 -13.38 0.74 -4.29
C ILE A 88 -13.60 0.86 -2.77
N GLY A 89 -13.48 -0.25 -2.04
CA GLY A 89 -13.60 -0.26 -0.58
C GLY A 89 -12.53 0.58 0.10
N ALA A 90 -11.28 0.55 -0.39
CA ALA A 90 -10.22 1.41 0.15
C ALA A 90 -10.49 2.90 -0.11
N VAL A 91 -11.01 3.26 -1.28
CA VAL A 91 -11.41 4.64 -1.61
C VAL A 91 -12.58 5.08 -0.73
N SER A 92 -13.62 4.26 -0.62
CA SER A 92 -14.76 4.51 0.28
C SER A 92 -14.33 4.65 1.74
N GLY A 93 -13.33 3.89 2.18
CA GLY A 93 -12.80 3.97 3.53
C GLY A 93 -11.98 5.23 3.79
N ASN A 94 -11.62 6.01 2.78
CA ASN A 94 -10.71 7.16 2.92
C ASN A 94 -11.40 8.46 3.35
N HIS A 95 -12.72 8.47 3.52
CA HIS A 95 -13.47 9.66 3.93
C HIS A 95 -13.20 9.99 5.41
N SER A 96 -12.62 11.16 5.66
CA SER A 96 -12.26 11.66 7.00
C SER A 96 -13.42 12.34 7.72
N GLN A 97 -14.53 12.64 7.06
CA GLN A 97 -15.74 13.16 7.71
C GLN A 97 -16.92 12.23 7.50
N VAL A 98 -17.38 11.64 8.60
CA VAL A 98 -18.58 10.80 8.62
C VAL A 98 -19.81 11.68 8.42
N GLY A 99 -20.37 11.67 7.21
CA GLY A 99 -21.61 12.40 6.86
C GLY A 99 -21.48 13.39 5.70
N ASP A 100 -20.26 13.73 5.27
CA ASP A 100 -20.02 14.58 4.10
C ASP A 100 -18.96 13.95 3.16
N PRO A 101 -19.39 13.23 2.11
CA PRO A 101 -18.47 12.61 1.16
C PRO A 101 -17.89 13.61 0.15
N SER A 102 -18.28 14.89 0.18
CA SER A 102 -17.89 15.89 -0.83
C SER A 102 -16.51 16.52 -0.58
N LEU A 103 -15.94 16.29 0.60
CA LEU A 103 -14.65 16.88 0.96
C LEU A 103 -13.51 16.22 0.18
N PRO A 104 -12.51 17.02 -0.25
CA PRO A 104 -11.36 16.49 -0.97
C PRO A 104 -10.49 15.66 -0.01
N GLU A 105 -10.37 14.37 -0.32
CA GLU A 105 -9.47 13.45 0.37
C GLU A 105 -8.18 13.26 -0.44
N PRO A 106 -7.03 12.99 0.22
CA PRO A 106 -5.82 12.64 -0.52
C PRO A 106 -6.02 11.32 -1.29
N PRO A 107 -5.29 11.10 -2.39
CA PRO A 107 -5.44 9.87 -3.17
C PRO A 107 -5.07 8.63 -2.35
N VAL A 108 -5.79 7.54 -2.59
CA VAL A 108 -5.46 6.21 -2.06
C VAL A 108 -4.36 5.60 -2.91
N MET A 109 -3.38 4.97 -2.25
CA MET A 109 -2.35 4.18 -2.93
C MET A 109 -2.80 2.72 -3.09
N VAL A 110 -2.76 2.19 -4.30
CA VAL A 110 -3.08 0.79 -4.60
C VAL A 110 -1.81 0.10 -5.04
N TRP A 111 -1.28 -0.79 -4.19
CA TRP A 111 -0.15 -1.64 -4.56
C TRP A 111 -0.66 -2.90 -5.25
N MET A 112 -0.01 -3.25 -6.35
CA MET A 112 0.00 -4.63 -6.87
C MET A 112 0.50 -5.61 -5.79
N PRO A 113 0.34 -6.94 -5.97
CA PRO A 113 0.69 -7.90 -4.96
C PRO A 113 2.14 -7.74 -4.51
N THR A 114 2.38 -8.03 -3.23
CA THR A 114 3.72 -7.97 -2.65
C THR A 114 4.14 -9.33 -2.14
N VAL A 115 3.63 -9.74 -0.98
CA VAL A 115 4.00 -11.01 -0.34
C VAL A 115 3.42 -12.22 -1.08
N HIS A 116 2.36 -12.00 -1.85
CA HIS A 116 1.79 -13.03 -2.73
C HIS A 116 2.10 -12.80 -4.21
N ALA A 117 3.01 -11.88 -4.57
CA ALA A 117 3.43 -11.76 -5.96
C ALA A 117 4.14 -13.05 -6.42
N VAL A 118 3.92 -13.45 -7.67
CA VAL A 118 4.57 -14.64 -8.26
C VAL A 118 6.10 -14.55 -8.14
N SER A 119 6.68 -13.42 -8.53
CA SER A 119 8.11 -13.11 -8.44
C SER A 119 8.65 -13.16 -7.00
N HIS A 120 7.91 -12.61 -6.05
CA HIS A 120 8.28 -12.65 -4.63
C HIS A 120 8.36 -14.07 -4.09
N LEU A 121 7.30 -14.86 -4.33
CA LEU A 121 7.24 -16.25 -3.87
C LEU A 121 8.29 -17.13 -4.57
N ARG A 122 8.57 -16.90 -5.86
CA ARG A 122 9.67 -17.57 -6.57
C ARG A 122 11.03 -17.26 -5.96
N THR A 123 11.24 -16.01 -5.53
CA THR A 123 12.54 -15.53 -5.04
C THR A 123 12.80 -15.93 -3.58
N LEU A 124 11.79 -15.78 -2.72
CA LEU A 124 11.94 -16.01 -1.28
C LEU A 124 11.44 -17.39 -0.81
N GLY A 125 10.64 -18.08 -1.62
CA GLY A 125 10.05 -19.37 -1.27
C GLY A 125 8.97 -19.32 -0.19
N GLN A 126 8.63 -18.13 0.30
CA GLN A 126 7.62 -17.89 1.34
C GLN A 126 7.04 -16.48 1.23
N ALA A 127 5.80 -16.28 1.66
CA ALA A 127 5.14 -14.99 1.58
C ALA A 127 5.69 -13.97 2.61
N PHE A 128 5.97 -14.44 3.83
CA PHE A 128 6.51 -13.59 4.89
C PHE A 128 7.85 -14.14 5.34
N ASP A 129 8.90 -13.34 5.17
CA ASP A 129 10.24 -13.72 5.57
C ASP A 129 10.37 -13.75 7.10
N SER A 130 10.83 -14.86 7.66
CA SER A 130 11.04 -15.00 9.10
C SER A 130 11.99 -13.95 9.70
N ARG A 131 12.89 -13.38 8.89
CA ARG A 131 13.78 -12.29 9.30
C ARG A 131 13.04 -10.99 9.61
N TRP A 132 11.82 -10.79 9.07
CA TRP A 132 10.99 -9.60 9.35
C TRP A 132 10.42 -9.61 10.77
N TRP A 133 10.53 -10.73 11.46
CA TRP A 133 10.02 -10.90 12.80
C TRP A 133 10.94 -10.33 13.90
N GLY A 134 12.17 -9.98 13.53
CA GLY A 134 13.19 -9.52 14.47
C GLY A 134 13.71 -10.64 15.38
N CYS A 135 14.63 -10.30 16.27
CA CYS A 135 15.25 -11.29 17.17
C CYS A 135 14.21 -11.84 18.16
N GLY A 136 13.99 -13.16 18.13
CA GLY A 136 13.34 -13.89 19.22
C GLY A 136 11.82 -14.04 19.12
N ALA A 137 11.19 -13.65 18.03
CA ALA A 137 9.80 -13.98 17.81
C ALA A 137 9.64 -14.79 16.51
N ALA A 138 8.61 -15.64 16.48
CA ALA A 138 8.39 -16.63 15.43
C ALA A 138 7.09 -16.34 14.68
N PRO A 139 7.01 -16.65 13.37
CA PRO A 139 5.76 -16.56 12.63
C PRO A 139 4.65 -17.39 13.32
N PRO A 140 3.38 -17.03 13.12
CA PRO A 140 2.26 -17.75 13.72
C PRO A 140 2.28 -19.22 13.25
N ALA A 141 1.90 -20.13 14.15
CA ALA A 141 2.01 -21.58 13.92
C ALA A 141 1.13 -22.13 12.78
N ALA A 142 0.18 -21.34 12.27
CA ALA A 142 -0.64 -21.72 11.13
C ALA A 142 0.09 -21.39 9.82
N ALA A 143 0.21 -22.38 8.93
CA ALA A 143 0.69 -22.16 7.57
C ALA A 143 -0.21 -21.12 6.89
N LEU A 144 0.38 -19.99 6.49
CA LEU A 144 -0.30 -19.02 5.64
C LEU A 144 -0.46 -19.64 4.25
N ASP A 145 -1.57 -19.33 3.59
CA ASP A 145 -1.78 -19.75 2.21
C ASP A 145 -0.85 -18.97 1.27
N GLU A 146 0.17 -19.65 0.76
CA GLU A 146 1.20 -19.08 -0.11
C GLU A 146 0.85 -19.16 -1.60
N THR A 147 -0.42 -19.37 -1.94
CA THR A 147 -0.85 -19.31 -3.34
C THR A 147 -0.49 -17.93 -3.93
N PRO A 148 0.09 -17.85 -5.15
CA PRO A 148 0.38 -16.56 -5.74
C PRO A 148 -0.88 -15.81 -6.18
N VAL A 149 -0.83 -14.48 -6.12
CA VAL A 149 -1.71 -13.59 -6.88
C VAL A 149 -1.02 -13.28 -8.20
N VAL A 150 -1.60 -13.80 -9.28
CA VAL A 150 -1.07 -13.65 -10.64
C VAL A 150 -1.56 -12.32 -11.21
N VAL A 151 -0.63 -11.46 -11.65
CA VAL A 151 -0.95 -10.20 -12.36
C VAL A 151 -0.82 -10.39 -13.87
N PHE A 152 0.22 -11.09 -14.30
CA PHE A 152 0.38 -11.60 -15.65
C PHE A 152 0.69 -13.09 -15.63
N ASP A 153 0.24 -13.82 -16.65
CA ASP A 153 0.67 -15.20 -16.87
C ASP A 153 2.13 -15.29 -17.37
N GLU A 154 2.61 -16.51 -17.63
CA GLU A 154 3.98 -16.72 -18.14
C GLU A 154 4.24 -16.06 -19.50
N ASP A 155 3.19 -15.86 -20.32
CA ASP A 155 3.26 -15.21 -21.63
C ASP A 155 3.13 -13.67 -21.54
N LEU A 156 3.10 -13.11 -20.32
CA LEU A 156 2.83 -11.71 -20.05
C LEU A 156 1.45 -11.23 -20.57
N LYS A 157 0.45 -12.11 -20.57
CA LYS A 157 -0.95 -11.73 -20.78
C LYS A 157 -1.58 -11.32 -19.45
N PRO A 158 -2.41 -10.26 -19.42
CA PRO A 158 -3.10 -9.83 -18.21
C PRO A 158 -3.91 -10.96 -17.57
N ALA A 159 -3.75 -11.17 -16.27
CA ALA A 159 -4.59 -12.09 -15.52
C ALA A 159 -6.04 -11.56 -15.40
N PRO A 160 -7.03 -12.44 -15.18
CA PRO A 160 -8.39 -12.01 -14.90
C PRO A 160 -8.44 -11.01 -13.74
N GLY A 161 -9.18 -9.91 -13.94
CA GLY A 161 -9.35 -8.86 -12.94
C GLY A 161 -8.34 -7.70 -13.02
N LEU A 162 -7.17 -7.86 -13.67
CA LEU A 162 -6.18 -6.78 -13.78
C LEU A 162 -6.77 -5.53 -14.45
N GLU A 163 -7.45 -5.69 -15.58
CA GLU A 163 -8.05 -4.57 -16.29
C GLU A 163 -9.11 -3.85 -15.46
N ALA A 164 -9.98 -4.60 -14.77
CA ALA A 164 -11.01 -4.04 -13.89
C ALA A 164 -10.39 -3.30 -12.69
N VAL A 165 -9.28 -3.81 -12.14
CA VAL A 165 -8.51 -3.13 -11.09
C VAL A 165 -7.94 -1.81 -11.62
N LEU A 166 -7.32 -1.82 -12.81
CA LEU A 166 -6.77 -0.59 -13.42
C LEU A 166 -7.87 0.45 -13.69
N ASP A 167 -9.03 0.01 -14.16
CA ASP A 167 -10.20 0.88 -14.36
C ASP A 167 -10.70 1.47 -13.03
N ALA A 168 -10.79 0.67 -11.97
CA ALA A 168 -11.17 1.15 -10.65
C ALA A 168 -10.17 2.18 -10.09
N ILE A 169 -8.86 1.97 -10.32
CA ILE A 169 -7.82 2.93 -9.93
C ILE A 169 -7.98 4.24 -10.70
N ALA A 170 -8.17 4.17 -12.03
CA ALA A 170 -8.32 5.34 -12.89
C ALA A 170 -9.58 6.15 -12.52
N GLN A 171 -10.73 5.49 -12.42
CA GLN A 171 -12.02 6.12 -12.13
C GLN A 171 -12.09 6.77 -10.75
N SER A 172 -11.41 6.19 -9.76
CA SER A 172 -11.35 6.75 -8.40
C SER A 172 -10.29 7.83 -8.22
N GLY A 173 -9.42 8.05 -9.21
CA GLY A 173 -8.28 8.94 -9.06
C GLY A 173 -7.26 8.45 -8.03
N ALA A 174 -7.22 7.14 -7.74
CA ALA A 174 -6.18 6.51 -6.92
C ALA A 174 -4.81 6.51 -7.64
N ARG A 175 -3.76 6.09 -6.92
CA ARG A 175 -2.41 5.92 -7.47
C ARG A 175 -2.03 4.45 -7.48
N LEU A 176 -1.28 4.04 -8.49
CA LEU A 176 -0.80 2.67 -8.62
C LEU A 176 0.64 2.57 -8.09
N ALA A 177 0.94 1.53 -7.34
CA ALA A 177 2.30 1.12 -7.02
C ALA A 177 2.56 -0.31 -7.50
N THR A 178 3.73 -0.56 -8.06
CA THR A 178 4.03 -1.84 -8.76
C THR A 178 4.19 -3.05 -7.85
N GLY A 179 4.20 -2.88 -6.52
CA GLY A 179 4.30 -3.98 -5.59
C GLY A 179 5.63 -4.71 -5.72
N HIS A 180 5.59 -6.04 -5.78
CA HIS A 180 6.78 -6.88 -5.92
C HIS A 180 6.90 -7.52 -7.32
N LEU A 181 6.23 -6.97 -8.34
CA LEU A 181 6.27 -7.53 -9.70
C LEU A 181 7.70 -7.53 -10.26
N ARG A 182 7.96 -8.47 -11.19
CA ARG A 182 9.25 -8.51 -11.89
C ARG A 182 9.34 -7.45 -12.99
N ALA A 183 10.56 -7.18 -13.44
CA ALA A 183 10.82 -6.13 -14.45
C ALA A 183 9.93 -6.26 -15.70
N GLU A 184 9.74 -7.46 -16.28
CA GLU A 184 8.94 -7.57 -17.50
C GLU A 184 7.45 -7.31 -17.25
N GLU A 185 6.92 -7.71 -16.09
CA GLU A 185 5.54 -7.41 -15.69
C GLU A 185 5.33 -5.90 -15.53
N ILE A 186 6.29 -5.20 -14.90
CA ILE A 186 6.23 -3.75 -14.74
C ILE A 186 6.23 -3.04 -16.09
N MET A 187 7.08 -3.49 -17.02
CA MET A 187 7.15 -2.92 -18.38
C MET A 187 5.86 -3.13 -19.19
N ARG A 188 5.00 -4.08 -18.81
CA ARG A 188 3.65 -4.25 -19.38
C ARG A 188 2.58 -3.47 -18.61
N LEU A 189 2.66 -3.47 -17.27
CA LEU A 189 1.69 -2.84 -16.39
C LEU A 189 1.63 -1.32 -16.56
N VAL A 190 2.79 -0.65 -16.59
CA VAL A 190 2.86 0.82 -16.56
C VAL A 190 2.18 1.42 -17.80
N PRO A 191 2.48 0.99 -19.05
CA PRO A 191 1.76 1.48 -20.22
C PRO A 191 0.26 1.22 -20.14
N MET A 192 -0.15 0.00 -19.78
CA MET A 192 -1.58 -0.35 -19.65
C MET A 192 -2.32 0.53 -18.64
N ALA A 193 -1.69 0.84 -17.50
CA ALA A 193 -2.26 1.71 -16.49
C ALA A 193 -2.42 3.15 -17.00
N LEU A 194 -1.40 3.69 -17.67
CA LEU A 194 -1.42 5.04 -18.23
C LEU A 194 -2.43 5.18 -19.36
N GLU A 195 -2.53 4.20 -20.26
CA GLU A 195 -3.52 4.16 -21.35
C GLU A 195 -4.97 4.17 -20.84
N ARG A 196 -5.21 3.59 -19.66
CA ARG A 196 -6.52 3.60 -18.97
C ARG A 196 -6.77 4.86 -18.15
N GLY A 197 -5.81 5.78 -18.07
CA GLY A 197 -5.97 7.05 -17.37
C GLY A 197 -5.61 7.01 -15.88
N VAL A 198 -4.83 6.02 -15.42
CA VAL A 198 -4.29 6.04 -14.06
C VAL A 198 -3.39 7.28 -13.88
N ALA A 199 -3.79 8.17 -12.97
CA ALA A 199 -3.20 9.50 -12.85
C ALA A 199 -1.79 9.54 -12.23
N GLY A 200 -1.26 8.41 -11.76
CA GLY A 200 0.13 8.32 -11.34
C GLY A 200 0.53 6.90 -10.91
N VAL A 201 1.79 6.56 -11.23
CA VAL A 201 2.37 5.24 -10.95
C VAL A 201 3.68 5.42 -10.19
N VAL A 202 3.88 4.64 -9.12
CA VAL A 202 5.11 4.57 -8.34
C VAL A 202 5.76 3.22 -8.54
N LEU A 203 7.02 3.21 -8.98
CA LEU A 203 7.80 1.99 -9.09
C LEU A 203 8.32 1.60 -7.70
N THR A 204 7.98 0.39 -7.26
CA THR A 204 8.32 -0.15 -5.93
C THR A 204 8.88 -1.55 -6.10
N HIS A 205 9.89 -1.88 -5.27
CA HIS A 205 10.52 -3.20 -5.10
C HIS A 205 10.49 -4.12 -6.35
N PRO A 206 11.07 -3.72 -7.50
CA PRO A 206 11.17 -4.64 -8.63
C PRO A 206 12.00 -5.87 -8.22
N HIS A 207 11.43 -7.07 -8.43
CA HIS A 207 12.14 -8.35 -8.25
C HIS A 207 12.80 -8.79 -9.56
#